data_AF-A0A357JJS2-F1
#
_entry.id   AF-A0A357JJS2-F1
#
_cell.length_a   1.000
_cell.length_b   1.000
_cell.length_c   1.000
_cell.angle_alpha   90.00
_cell.angle_beta   90.00
_cell.angle_gamma   90.00
#
_symmetry.space_group_name_H-M   'P 1'
#
loop_
_entity.id
_entity.type
_entity.pdbx_description
1 polymer ?
#
loop_
_entity_poly.entity_id
_entity_poly.type
_entity_poly.pdbx_seq_one_letter_code
_entity_poly.pdbx_strand_id
1 'polypeptide(L)'
;MYITFYKIKISSIILLICFLFFNSCKQEQTKAKEDRIEKKQYLPEKNEVDVMILKQETFKKEIISNGKLIALQKNSLKFDVGENLEKIYIKNGDYVKKGQTLAVLKAFTYQQAYTKAKISLKKAELDFQDK
;
A
#
# COMPACT_ATOMS: atom_id res chain seq x y z
N MET A 1 72.02 90.78 -35.97
CA MET A 1 72.22 89.34 -35.67
C MET A 1 73.21 89.16 -34.51
N TYR A 2 72.89 89.68 -33.32
CA TYR A 2 73.72 89.51 -32.09
C TYR A 2 72.87 89.45 -30.80
N ILE A 3 71.60 89.87 -30.85
CA ILE A 3 70.71 89.97 -29.68
C ILE A 3 70.02 88.64 -29.35
N THR A 4 69.76 87.77 -30.34
CA THR A 4 69.14 86.45 -30.13
C THR A 4 70.08 85.43 -29.47
N PHE A 5 71.40 85.56 -29.65
CA PHE A 5 72.38 84.63 -29.06
C PHE A 5 72.58 84.84 -27.54
N TYR A 6 72.41 86.07 -27.04
CA TYR A 6 72.61 86.41 -25.62
C TYR A 6 71.46 85.91 -24.74
N LYS A 7 70.21 85.96 -25.24
CA LYS A 7 69.02 85.43 -24.55
C LYS A 7 69.06 83.92 -24.34
N ILE A 8 69.59 83.16 -25.31
CA ILE A 8 69.72 81.69 -25.23
C ILE A 8 70.77 81.26 -24.20
N LYS A 9 71.88 82.01 -24.08
CA LYS A 9 72.94 81.71 -23.10
C LYS A 9 72.51 81.97 -21.64
N ILE A 10 71.70 82.99 -21.39
CA ILE A 10 71.20 83.34 -20.04
C ILE A 10 70.09 82.38 -19.58
N SER A 11 69.20 81.98 -20.50
CA SER A 11 68.13 81.01 -20.19
C SER A 11 68.69 79.63 -19.79
N SER A 12 69.84 79.23 -20.33
CA SER A 12 70.50 77.96 -19.97
C SER A 12 71.17 77.98 -18.59
N ILE A 13 71.59 79.15 -18.10
CA ILE A 13 72.28 79.29 -16.80
C ILE A 13 71.27 79.31 -15.64
N ILE A 14 70.10 79.94 -15.86
CA ILE A 14 69.03 80.00 -14.84
C ILE A 14 68.38 78.61 -14.65
N LEU A 15 68.26 77.82 -15.71
CA LEU A 15 67.74 76.44 -15.64
C LEU A 15 68.67 75.50 -14.85
N LEU A 16 70.00 75.70 -14.95
CA LEU A 16 71.00 74.90 -14.24
C LEU A 16 71.01 75.19 -12.73
N ILE A 17 70.75 76.44 -12.33
CA ILE A 17 70.72 76.87 -10.93
C ILE A 17 69.45 76.39 -10.22
N CYS A 18 68.30 76.35 -10.91
CA CYS A 18 67.06 75.79 -10.35
C CYS A 18 67.12 74.28 -10.10
N PHE A 19 67.95 73.54 -10.84
CA PHE A 19 68.09 72.09 -10.64
C PHE A 19 68.90 71.71 -9.39
N LEU A 20 69.76 72.63 -8.90
CA LEU A 20 70.60 72.41 -7.72
C LEU A 20 69.86 72.59 -6.38
N PHE A 21 68.68 73.22 -6.37
CA PHE A 21 67.89 73.43 -5.14
C PHE A 21 66.87 72.31 -4.84
N PHE A 22 66.76 71.27 -5.68
CA PHE A 22 65.80 70.17 -5.51
C PHE A 22 66.28 68.96 -4.70
N ASN A 23 67.51 68.97 -4.15
CA ASN A 23 68.04 67.84 -3.37
C ASN A 23 68.48 68.26 -1.96
N SER A 24 67.52 68.48 -1.06
CA SER A 24 67.79 68.34 0.37
C SER A 24 66.53 67.96 1.17
N CYS A 25 66.41 66.63 1.39
CA CYS A 25 65.75 65.88 2.48
C CYS A 25 64.30 66.24 2.87
N LYS A 26 63.26 65.42 2.63
CA LYS A 26 62.98 63.98 2.92
C LYS A 26 62.74 63.69 4.42
N GLN A 27 61.48 63.41 4.78
CA GLN A 27 61.09 62.62 5.96
C GLN A 27 59.78 61.84 5.68
N GLU A 28 59.76 60.57 6.07
CA GLU A 28 58.88 59.47 5.64
C GLU A 28 57.63 59.22 6.52
N GLN A 29 56.55 58.84 5.81
CA GLN A 29 55.57 57.75 6.04
C GLN A 29 54.88 57.53 7.40
N THR A 30 53.54 57.50 7.37
CA THR A 30 52.76 56.44 8.05
C THR A 30 51.45 56.15 7.32
N LYS A 31 51.25 54.86 7.00
CA LYS A 31 50.11 54.29 6.27
C LYS A 31 48.97 53.96 7.24
N ALA A 32 47.75 54.38 6.95
CA ALA A 32 46.54 53.76 7.51
C ALA A 32 45.98 52.78 6.47
N LYS A 33 46.03 51.49 6.77
CA LYS A 33 45.42 50.42 5.97
C LYS A 33 43.92 50.37 6.30
N GLU A 34 43.06 50.60 5.31
CA GLU A 34 41.68 50.12 5.37
C GLU A 34 41.67 48.61 5.15
N ASP A 35 41.43 47.84 6.21
CA ASP A 35 41.13 46.41 6.09
C ASP A 35 39.73 46.27 5.46
N ARG A 36 39.70 46.02 4.15
CA ARG A 36 38.50 45.52 3.48
C ARG A 36 38.29 44.07 3.92
N ILE A 37 37.39 43.88 4.88
CA ILE A 37 36.86 42.56 5.19
C ILE A 37 36.10 42.07 3.95
N GLU A 38 36.65 41.09 3.23
CA GLU A 38 35.91 40.33 2.23
C GLU A 38 34.72 39.64 2.92
N LYS A 39 33.50 40.15 2.70
CA LYS A 39 32.28 39.45 3.06
C LYS A 39 32.28 38.11 2.32
N LYS A 40 32.55 37.01 3.01
CA LYS A 40 32.28 35.66 2.50
C LYS A 40 30.81 35.63 2.07
N GLN A 41 30.57 35.53 0.77
CA GLN A 41 29.24 35.40 0.22
C GLN A 41 28.75 33.98 0.51
N TYR A 42 28.07 33.81 1.63
CA TYR A 42 27.42 32.54 1.96
C TYR A 42 26.34 32.27 0.91
N LEU A 43 26.51 31.21 0.12
CA LEU A 43 25.44 30.72 -0.73
C LEU A 43 24.32 30.19 0.18
N PRO A 44 23.05 30.57 -0.04
CA PRO A 44 21.96 30.06 0.76
C PRO A 44 21.89 28.54 0.61
N GLU A 45 21.90 27.83 1.73
CA GLU A 45 21.72 26.39 1.79
C GLU A 45 20.35 26.04 1.19
N LYS A 46 20.36 25.26 0.11
CA LYS A 46 19.14 24.88 -0.60
C LYS A 46 18.55 23.66 0.09
N ASN A 47 17.42 23.86 0.77
CA ASN A 47 16.66 22.79 1.37
C ASN A 47 15.92 22.03 0.27
N GLU A 48 16.45 20.88 -0.13
CA GLU A 48 15.80 20.00 -1.10
C GLU A 48 14.56 19.36 -0.47
N VAL A 49 13.48 19.36 -1.22
CA VAL A 49 12.20 18.76 -0.84
C VAL A 49 11.74 17.86 -1.97
N ASP A 50 11.13 16.73 -1.61
CA ASP A 50 10.48 15.87 -2.58
C ASP A 50 9.10 16.44 -2.91
N VAL A 51 8.83 16.63 -4.20
CA VAL A 51 7.57 17.20 -4.69
C VAL A 51 6.96 16.29 -5.76
N MET A 52 5.65 16.09 -5.67
CA MET A 52 4.87 15.37 -6.68
C MET A 52 3.80 16.31 -7.27
N ILE A 53 3.70 16.33 -8.59
CA ILE A 53 2.63 17.05 -9.31
C ILE A 53 1.39 16.17 -9.32
N LEU A 54 0.32 16.62 -8.66
CA LEU A 54 -0.96 15.93 -8.64
C LEU A 54 -1.61 15.95 -10.03
N LYS A 55 -2.17 14.81 -10.44
CA LYS A 55 -2.96 14.67 -11.66
C LYS A 55 -4.34 14.16 -11.31
N GLN A 56 -5.36 14.70 -11.99
CA GLN A 56 -6.72 14.23 -11.81
C GLN A 56 -6.92 12.94 -12.61
N GLU A 57 -7.20 11.84 -11.91
CA GLU A 57 -7.44 10.54 -12.50
C GLU A 57 -8.69 9.89 -11.91
N THR A 58 -9.27 8.93 -12.61
CA THR A 58 -10.42 8.17 -12.11
C THR A 58 -9.97 7.18 -11.04
N PHE A 59 -10.32 7.45 -9.78
CA PHE A 59 -10.07 6.53 -8.69
C PHE A 59 -11.22 5.52 -8.54
N LYS A 60 -10.93 4.23 -8.78
CA LYS A 60 -11.88 3.14 -8.54
C LYS A 60 -11.79 2.71 -7.08
N LYS A 61 -12.88 2.88 -6.34
CA LYS A 61 -12.98 2.36 -4.97
C LYS A 61 -13.44 0.91 -5.01
N GLU A 62 -12.55 -0.01 -4.68
CA GLU A 62 -12.90 -1.43 -4.55
C GLU A 62 -13.46 -1.70 -3.15
N ILE A 63 -14.56 -2.46 -3.09
CA ILE A 63 -15.11 -2.97 -1.84
C ILE A 63 -14.82 -4.47 -1.82
N ILE A 64 -13.95 -4.90 -0.91
CA ILE A 64 -13.66 -6.32 -0.68
C ILE A 64 -14.67 -6.82 0.35
N SER A 65 -15.62 -7.65 -0.10
CA SER A 65 -16.56 -8.32 0.79
C SER A 65 -16.04 -9.71 1.12
N ASN A 66 -15.58 -9.89 2.37
CA ASN A 66 -15.20 -11.19 2.89
C ASN A 66 -16.43 -11.90 3.45
N GLY A 67 -16.52 -13.21 3.23
CA GLY A 67 -17.62 -14.03 3.73
C GLY A 67 -17.19 -15.45 4.03
N LYS A 68 -17.98 -16.13 4.86
CA LYS A 68 -17.82 -17.55 5.16
C LYS A 68 -18.96 -18.33 4.51
N LEU A 69 -18.62 -19.38 3.78
CA LEU A 69 -19.62 -20.30 3.24
C LEU A 69 -20.24 -21.11 4.37
N ILE A 70 -21.57 -21.19 4.36
CA ILE A 70 -22.36 -22.04 5.26
C ILE A 70 -23.19 -23.01 4.44
N ALA A 71 -23.51 -24.16 5.03
CA ALA A 71 -24.42 -25.11 4.40
C ALA A 71 -25.82 -24.49 4.31
N LEU A 72 -26.45 -24.56 3.14
CA LEU A 72 -27.83 -24.11 2.94
C LEU A 72 -28.81 -24.89 3.83
N GLN A 73 -28.55 -26.18 4.03
CA GLN A 73 -29.35 -27.05 4.85
C GLN A 73 -28.47 -28.08 5.55
N LYS A 74 -28.78 -28.37 6.81
CA LYS A 74 -28.15 -29.42 7.60
C LYS A 74 -29.23 -30.27 8.24
N ASN A 75 -29.21 -31.58 7.96
CA ASN A 75 -30.15 -32.54 8.53
C ASN A 75 -29.40 -33.55 9.40
N SER A 76 -29.98 -33.89 10.55
CA SER A 76 -29.55 -35.01 11.37
C SER A 76 -30.52 -36.16 11.15
N LEU A 77 -30.00 -37.30 10.67
CA LEU A 77 -30.82 -38.46 10.36
C LEU A 77 -30.87 -39.40 11.56
N LYS A 78 -32.07 -39.89 11.86
CA LYS A 78 -32.35 -40.85 12.94
C LYS A 78 -33.37 -41.85 12.42
N PHE A 79 -33.33 -43.06 12.96
CA PHE A 79 -34.38 -44.03 12.72
C PHE A 79 -35.53 -43.79 13.69
N ASP A 80 -36.76 -43.93 13.20
CA ASP A 80 -37.97 -43.79 14.02
C ASP A 80 -38.26 -45.06 14.86
N VAL A 81 -37.63 -46.18 14.51
CA VAL A 81 -37.82 -47.49 15.15
C VAL A 81 -36.51 -47.99 15.76
N GLY A 82 -36.61 -48.69 16.89
CA GLY A 82 -35.48 -49.23 17.63
C GLY A 82 -35.11 -50.66 17.22
N GLU A 83 -34.82 -50.89 15.94
CA GLU A 83 -34.39 -52.20 15.43
C GLU A 83 -32.88 -52.24 15.15
N ASN A 84 -32.34 -53.45 15.03
CA ASN A 84 -30.94 -53.64 14.70
C ASN A 84 -30.64 -53.22 13.26
N LEU A 85 -29.50 -52.55 13.07
CA LEU A 85 -29.00 -52.16 11.76
C LEU A 85 -28.63 -53.41 10.95
N GLU A 86 -29.19 -53.54 9.75
CA GLU A 86 -28.93 -54.68 8.87
C GLU A 86 -27.91 -54.31 7.80
N LYS A 87 -28.09 -53.17 7.13
CA LYS A 87 -27.21 -52.75 6.03
C LYS A 87 -27.10 -51.24 5.91
N ILE A 88 -25.90 -50.77 5.57
CA ILE A 88 -25.60 -49.39 5.18
C ILE A 88 -25.20 -49.41 3.69
N TYR A 89 -25.78 -48.52 2.88
CA TYR A 89 -25.56 -48.45 1.42
C TYR A 89 -24.59 -47.37 0.99
N ILE A 90 -24.24 -46.45 1.89
CA ILE A 90 -23.40 -45.28 1.60
C ILE A 90 -22.13 -45.27 2.43
N LYS A 91 -21.18 -44.45 2.00
CA LYS A 91 -19.93 -44.15 2.70
C LYS A 91 -19.83 -42.65 2.98
N ASN A 92 -18.92 -42.30 3.87
CA ASN A 92 -18.64 -40.89 4.17
C ASN A 92 -18.14 -40.16 2.94
N GLY A 93 -18.76 -39.01 2.63
CA GLY A 93 -18.44 -38.21 1.44
C GLY A 93 -19.32 -38.47 0.22
N ASP A 94 -20.20 -39.48 0.26
CA ASP A 94 -21.09 -39.78 -0.86
C ASP A 94 -22.17 -38.68 -1.05
N TYR A 95 -22.45 -38.34 -2.30
CA TYR A 95 -23.58 -37.50 -2.67
C TYR A 95 -24.86 -38.32 -2.72
N VAL A 96 -25.91 -37.84 -2.05
CA VAL A 96 -27.19 -38.55 -1.93
C VAL A 96 -28.36 -37.68 -2.39
N LYS A 97 -29.42 -38.33 -2.87
CA LYS A 97 -30.66 -37.66 -3.33
C LYS A 97 -31.79 -37.83 -2.33
N LYS A 98 -32.77 -36.92 -2.38
CA LYS A 98 -34.01 -37.04 -1.58
C LYS A 98 -34.72 -38.36 -1.91
N GLY A 99 -35.07 -39.11 -0.87
CA GLY A 99 -35.73 -40.42 -0.99
C GLY A 99 -34.79 -41.60 -1.22
N GLN A 100 -33.48 -41.39 -1.33
CA GLN A 100 -32.52 -42.48 -1.42
C GLN A 100 -32.41 -43.24 -0.11
N THR A 101 -32.51 -44.57 -0.16
CA THR A 101 -32.26 -45.44 0.99
C THR A 101 -30.78 -45.41 1.37
N LEU A 102 -30.49 -44.92 2.57
CA LEU A 102 -29.11 -44.84 3.08
C LEU A 102 -28.73 -46.06 3.92
N ALA A 103 -29.69 -46.58 4.67
CA ALA A 103 -29.53 -47.72 5.55
C ALA A 103 -30.88 -48.41 5.77
N VAL A 104 -30.82 -49.70 6.08
CA VAL A 104 -31.99 -50.55 6.37
C VAL A 104 -31.79 -51.24 7.71
N LEU A 105 -32.85 -51.25 8.51
CA LEU A 105 -32.94 -51.99 9.76
C LEU A 105 -33.61 -53.34 9.52
N LYS A 106 -33.38 -54.28 10.43
CA LYS A 106 -34.00 -55.60 10.39
C LYS A 106 -35.52 -55.48 10.47
N ALA A 107 -36.20 -56.02 9.45
CA ALA A 107 -37.64 -55.81 9.28
C ALA A 107 -38.54 -56.92 9.85
N PHE A 108 -37.98 -57.98 10.42
CA PHE A 108 -38.71 -59.22 10.74
C PHE A 108 -39.95 -58.99 11.64
N THR A 109 -39.77 -58.29 12.76
CA THR A 109 -40.82 -57.97 13.73
C THR A 109 -41.95 -57.16 13.09
N TYR A 110 -41.60 -56.12 12.35
CA TYR A 110 -42.55 -55.25 11.65
C TYR A 110 -43.26 -55.94 10.49
N GLN A 111 -42.56 -56.80 9.73
CA GLN A 111 -43.16 -57.60 8.67
C GLN A 111 -44.19 -58.60 9.23
N GLN A 112 -43.88 -59.22 10.37
CA GLN A 112 -44.81 -60.12 11.05
C GLN A 112 -46.04 -59.37 11.57
N ALA A 113 -45.83 -58.21 12.20
CA ALA A 113 -46.93 -57.35 12.69
C ALA A 113 -47.82 -56.88 11.53
N TYR A 114 -47.22 -56.43 10.43
CA TYR A 114 -47.95 -56.02 9.22
C TYR A 114 -48.77 -57.17 8.65
N THR A 115 -48.17 -58.36 8.52
CA THR A 115 -48.87 -59.54 7.99
C THR A 115 -50.05 -59.92 8.88
N LYS A 116 -49.87 -59.90 10.20
CA LYS A 116 -50.94 -60.16 11.17
C LYS A 116 -52.08 -59.14 11.05
N ALA A 117 -51.75 -57.85 10.96
CA ALA A 117 -52.74 -56.79 10.78
C ALA A 117 -53.51 -56.96 9.46
N LYS A 118 -52.82 -57.31 8.38
CA LYS A 118 -53.43 -57.56 7.07
C LYS A 118 -54.39 -58.76 7.09
N ILE A 119 -54.00 -59.86 7.72
CA ILE A 119 -54.88 -61.03 7.90
C ILE A 119 -56.10 -60.66 8.74
N SER A 120 -55.90 -59.93 9.84
CA SER A 120 -56.99 -59.48 10.71
C SER A 120 -57.98 -58.58 9.98
N LEU A 121 -57.46 -57.64 9.17
CA LEU A 121 -58.29 -56.78 8.32
C LEU A 121 -59.09 -57.63 7.34
N LYS A 122 -58.44 -58.57 6.64
CA LYS A 122 -59.11 -59.38 5.64
C LYS A 122 -60.21 -60.25 6.24
N LYS A 123 -59.99 -60.79 7.43
CA LYS A 123 -61.02 -61.55 8.16
C LYS A 123 -62.22 -60.66 8.51
N ALA A 124 -61.98 -59.46 9.05
CA ALA A 124 -63.06 -58.54 9.40
C ALA A 124 -63.88 -58.09 8.17
N GLU A 125 -63.24 -57.91 7.01
CA GLU A 125 -63.94 -57.62 5.75
C GLU A 125 -64.88 -58.75 5.33
N LEU A 126 -64.43 -60.01 5.44
CA LEU A 126 -65.26 -61.18 5.11
C LEU A 126 -66.43 -61.30 6.09
N ASP A 127 -66.16 -61.19 7.39
CA ASP A 127 -67.19 -61.24 8.44
C ASP A 127 -68.23 -60.12 8.31
N PHE A 128 -67.86 -58.98 7.69
CA PHE A 128 -68.79 -57.88 7.39
C PHE A 128 -69.64 -58.15 6.15
N GLN A 129 -69.08 -58.81 5.12
CA GLN A 129 -69.81 -59.15 3.89
C GLN A 129 -70.78 -60.32 4.08
N ASP A 130 -70.47 -61.23 5.01
CA ASP A 130 -71.35 -62.36 5.36
C ASP A 130 -72.54 -61.96 6.25
N LYS A 131 -72.61 -60.71 6.71
CA LYS A 131 -73.73 -60.12 7.46
C LYS A 131 -74.64 -59.30 6.56
#